data_AF-A0A449BIA6-F1
#
_entry.id   AF-A0A449BIA6-F1
#
_cell.length_a   1.000
_cell.length_b   1.000
_cell.length_c   1.000
_cell.angle_alpha   90.00
_cell.angle_beta   90.00
_cell.angle_gamma   90.00
#
_symmetry.space_group_name_H-M   'P 1'
#
loop_
_entity.id
_entity.type
_entity.pdbx_description
1 polymer ?
#
loop_
_entity_poly.entity_id
_entity_poly.type
_entity_poly.pdbx_seq_one_letter_code
_entity_poly.pdbx_strand_id
1 'polypeptide(L)' 'MNVKQYLETNKPEKYIICDRMRVTLKEEQLKWLNLEDLDIRHVDTLSDGTVRIQTDYMPDGC' A
#
# COMPACT_ATOMS: atom_id res chain seq x y z
N MET A 1 -1.41 7.59 8.98
CA MET A 1 -2.74 7.11 8.51
C MET A 1 -2.48 5.78 7.85
N ASN A 2 -3.19 4.75 8.28
CA ASN A 2 -2.79 3.38 8.04
C ASN A 2 -3.44 2.88 6.73
N VAL A 3 -2.83 1.88 6.09
CA VAL A 3 -3.34 1.33 4.83
C VAL A 3 -4.78 0.85 4.97
N LYS A 4 -5.10 0.12 6.05
CA LYS A 4 -6.46 -0.35 6.31
C LYS A 4 -7.47 0.80 6.40
N GLN A 5 -7.19 1.81 7.23
CA GLN A 5 -8.07 2.96 7.40
C GLN A 5 -8.29 3.72 6.08
N TYR A 6 -7.25 3.85 5.26
CA TYR A 6 -7.36 4.49 3.95
C TYR A 6 -8.28 3.71 3.00
N LEU A 7 -8.13 2.39 2.95
CA LEU A 7 -8.96 1.52 2.11
C LEU A 7 -10.43 1.55 2.57
N GLU A 8 -10.68 1.54 3.88
CA GLU A 8 -12.04 1.60 4.43
C GLU A 8 -12.72 2.95 4.19
N THR A 9 -11.94 4.05 4.25
CA THR A 9 -12.45 5.41 4.08
C THR A 9 -12.70 5.76 2.60
N ASN A 10 -11.72 5.47 1.73
CA ASN A 10 -11.75 5.91 0.34
C ASN A 10 -12.33 4.86 -0.61
N LYS A 11 -12.33 3.58 -0.23
CA LYS A 11 -12.82 2.44 -1.02
C LYS A 11 -12.43 2.52 -2.50
N PRO A 12 -11.13 2.65 -2.83
CA PRO A 12 -10.69 2.76 -4.21
C PRO A 12 -11.03 1.48 -4.99
N GLU A 13 -11.55 1.61 -6.21
CA GLU A 13 -11.88 0.45 -7.07
C GLU A 13 -10.65 -0.35 -7.46
N LYS A 14 -9.52 0.33 -7.69
CA LYS A 14 -8.22 -0.28 -8.00
C LYS A 14 -7.14 0.38 -7.16
N TYR A 15 -6.32 -0.43 -6.49
CA TYR A 15 -5.18 0.06 -5.74
C TYR A 15 -3.96 -0.85 -5.86
N ILE A 16 -2.78 -0.25 -5.70
CA ILE A 16 -1.49 -0.93 -5.68
C ILE A 16 -0.78 -0.48 -4.42
N ILE A 17 -0.34 -1.41 -3.59
CA ILE A 17 0.45 -1.11 -2.40
C ILE A 17 1.92 -1.29 -2.76
N CYS A 18 2.71 -0.27 -2.48
CA CYS A 18 4.16 -0.28 -2.69
C CYS A 18 4.88 -0.17 -1.34
N ASP A 19 6.06 -0.76 -1.27
CA ASP A 19 6.97 -0.57 -0.15
C ASP A 19 7.62 0.83 -0.18
N ARG A 20 8.46 1.11 0.82
CA ARG A 20 9.20 2.36 0.92
C ARG A 20 10.03 2.68 -0.33
N MET A 21 10.57 1.67 -1.02
CA MET A 21 11.34 1.80 -2.26
C MET A 21 10.49 1.91 -3.53
N ARG A 22 9.16 2.03 -3.41
CA ARG A 22 8.20 2.08 -4.54
C ARG A 22 8.13 0.79 -5.35
N VAL A 23 8.58 -0.33 -4.78
CA VAL A 23 8.38 -1.66 -5.35
C VAL A 23 6.96 -2.12 -4.99
N THR A 24 6.22 -2.59 -5.99
CA THR A 24 4.89 -3.13 -5.78
C THR A 24 4.97 -4.40 -4.93
N LEU A 25 4.21 -4.43 -3.84
CA LEU A 25 4.05 -5.63 -3.02
C LEU A 25 3.17 -6.62 -3.78
N LYS A 26 3.65 -7.88 -3.84
CA LYS A 26 2.86 -8.97 -4.44
C LYS A 26 1.71 -9.34 -3.51
N GLU A 27 0.62 -9.84 -4.08
CA GLU A 27 -0.53 -10.34 -3.30
C GLU A 27 -0.14 -11.36 -2.23
N GLU A 28 0.83 -12.23 -2.53
CA GLU A 28 1.36 -13.18 -1.55
C GLU A 28 1.98 -12.49 -0.34
N GLN A 29 2.75 -11.41 -0.52
CA GLN A 29 3.32 -10.66 0.60
C GLN A 29 2.23 -9.94 1.40
N LEU A 30 1.24 -9.38 0.72
CA LEU A 30 0.12 -8.68 1.36
C LEU A 30 -0.72 -9.59 2.26
N LYS A 31 -0.80 -10.90 1.97
CA LYS A 31 -1.49 -11.87 2.84
C LYS A 31 -0.82 -12.06 4.20
N TRP A 32 0.49 -11.91 4.27
CA TRP A 32 1.27 -12.06 5.49
C TRP A 32 1.48 -10.73 6.22
N LEU A 33 1.21 -9.61 5.55
CA LEU A 33 1.37 -8.27 6.10
C LEU A 33 0.10 -7.82 6.81
N ASN A 34 0.28 -7.28 8.01
CA ASN A 34 -0.82 -6.62 8.71
C ASN A 34 -0.98 -5.19 8.20
N LEU A 35 -2.02 -4.95 7.39
CA LEU A 35 -2.31 -3.62 6.82
C LEU A 35 -2.63 -2.55 7.87
N GLU A 36 -2.89 -2.95 9.12
CA GLU A 36 -3.08 -2.05 10.26
C GLU A 36 -1.76 -1.49 10.78
N ASP A 37 -0.67 -2.22 10.58
CA ASP A 37 0.68 -1.84 11.03
C ASP A 37 1.42 -1.00 9.97
N LEU A 38 0.91 -1.01 8.72
CA LEU A 38 1.49 -0.26 7.62
C LEU A 38 1.02 1.19 7.61
N ASP A 39 1.96 2.12 7.77
CA ASP A 39 1.69 3.55 7.68
C ASP A 39 1.88 4.05 6.24
N ILE A 40 0.96 4.90 5.81
CA ILE A 40 1.00 5.47 4.46
C ILE A 40 1.96 6.67 4.46
N ARG A 41 2.96 6.60 3.60
CA ARG A 41 3.88 7.72 3.35
C ARG A 41 3.40 8.63 2.24
N HIS A 42 2.86 8.03 1.18
CA HIS A 42 2.44 8.78 0.00
C HIS A 42 1.32 8.05 -0.72
N VAL A 43 0.42 8.82 -1.32
CA VAL A 43 -0.65 8.28 -2.17
C VAL A 43 -0.60 9.03 -3.48
N ASP A 44 -0.58 8.27 -4.57
CA ASP A 44 -0.56 8.78 -5.93
C ASP A 44 -1.71 8.16 -6.72
N THR A 45 -2.36 8.95 -7.57
CA THR A 45 -3.45 8.44 -8.42
C THR A 45 -2.97 8.43 -9.86
N LEU A 46 -2.88 7.23 -10.42
CA LEU A 46 -2.45 7.03 -11.80
C LEU A 46 -3.55 7.49 -12.78
N SER A 47 -3.16 7.74 -14.02
CA SER A 47 -4.07 8.21 -15.08
C SER A 47 -5.22 7.25 -15.40
N ASP A 48 -5.09 5.97 -15.07
CA ASP A 48 -6.16 4.94 -15.18
C ASP A 48 -7.12 4.93 -13.98
N GLY A 49 -6.97 5.86 -13.02
CA GLY A 49 -7.74 5.89 -11.77
C GLY A 49 -7.24 4.91 -10.70
N THR A 50 -6.13 4.21 -10.94
CA THR A 50 -5.54 3.29 -9.97
C THR A 50 -4.81 4.06 -8.87
N VAL A 51 -5.13 3.77 -7.60
CA VAL A 51 -4.50 4.42 -6.44
C VAL A 51 -3.24 3.66 -6.02
N ARG A 52 -2.08 4.28 -6.16
CA ARG A 52 -0.81 3.77 -5.65
C ARG A 52 -0.59 4.27 -4.22
N ILE A 53 -0.54 3.34 -3.27
CA ILE A 53 -0.31 3.60 -1.85
C ILE A 53 1.12 3.21 -1.53
N GLN A 54 1.98 4.20 -1.31
CA GLN A 54 3.34 3.99 -0.82
C GLN A 54 3.32 3.88 0.71
N THR A 55 3.83 2.77 1.21
CA THR A 55 3.90 2.47 2.64
C THR A 55 5.31 2.70 3.18
N ASP A 56 5.45 2.73 4.51
CA ASP A 56 6.75 2.73 5.16
C ASP A 56 7.39 1.34 5.24
N TYR A 57 6.66 0.29 4.82
CA TYR A 57 7.13 -1.08 4.78
C TYR A 57 8.51 -1.19 4.14
N MET A 58 9.43 -1.84 4.85
CA MET A 58 10.69 -2.30 4.31
C MET A 58 10.67 -3.83 4.40
N PRO A 59 10.79 -4.55 3.27
CA PRO A 59 11.10 -5.96 3.37
C PRO A 59 12.45 -6.06 4.08
N ASP A 60 12.46 -6.66 5.26
CA ASP A 60 13.69 -6.95 6.01
C ASP A 60 14.64 -7.69 5.06
N GLY A 61 15.70 -7.00 4.66
CA GLY A 61 16.72 -7.56 3.80
C GLY A 61 17.58 -8.50 4.63
N CYS A 62 17.27 -9.79 4.61
CA CYS A 62 18.24 -10.82 4.96
C CYS A 62 17.98 -12.11 4.16
#